data_AF-A0A8T4TPX2-F1
#
_entry.id   AF-A0A8T4TPX2-F1
#
_cell.length_a   1.000
_cell.length_b   1.000
_cell.length_c   1.000
_cell.angle_alpha   90.00
_cell.angle_beta   90.00
_cell.angle_gamma   90.00
#
_symmetry.space_group_name_H-M   'P 1'
#
loop_
_entity.id
_entity.type
_entity.pdbx_description
1 polymer ?
#
loop_
_entity_poly.entity_id
_entity_poly.type
_entity_poly.pdbx_seq_one_letter_code
_entity_poly.pdbx_strand_id
1 'polypeptide(L)'
;MTKLKLIIDGGKATANPQFAQSLGPLGIMQNVLNDINKKTIDFKGIKIPVEVEVNKDKSYSITIGTPSVAELVKTELKAEKGAGYQKLEKIGNLAIQDVIKIAKMKRVGLLVNNFKGAVKTVLGTCNQMGVFVENREPKFISKEIDKGVYDEVILKEETEVTKEKRTELKDYLDNINKELKSKLQKVKELKEEKEKAKEAKPAEGAAPAAEAKPGAKPEAKKEEKKEVKKESKK
;
A
#
# COMPACT_ATOMS: atom_id res chain seq x y z
N MET A 1 24.12 11.90 17.78
CA MET A 1 23.32 10.68 17.61
C MET A 1 22.74 10.75 16.21
N THR A 2 23.16 9.86 15.33
CA THR A 2 22.69 9.84 13.94
C THR A 2 21.70 8.68 13.83
N LYS A 3 20.45 8.96 13.44
CA LYS A 3 19.42 7.94 13.21
C LYS A 3 19.20 7.78 11.71
N LEU A 4 19.21 6.54 11.24
CA LEU A 4 19.10 6.21 9.82
C LEU A 4 17.96 5.21 9.65
N LYS A 5 16.98 5.57 8.83
CA LYS A 5 15.87 4.68 8.44
C LYS A 5 16.08 4.23 7.01
N LEU A 6 16.20 2.93 6.80
CA LEU A 6 16.51 2.34 5.51
C LEU A 6 15.60 1.14 5.26
N ILE A 7 15.31 0.85 3.99
CA ILE A 7 14.56 -0.34 3.60
C ILE A 7 15.54 -1.30 2.96
N ILE A 8 15.58 -2.54 3.45
CA ILE A 8 16.45 -3.61 2.96
C ILE A 8 15.65 -4.87 2.66
N ASP A 9 16.10 -5.64 1.68
CA ASP A 9 15.57 -6.96 1.41
C ASP A 9 16.09 -7.95 2.45
N GLY A 10 15.17 -8.63 3.13
CA GLY A 10 15.48 -9.56 4.19
C GLY A 10 16.36 -10.72 3.72
N GLY A 11 17.31 -11.12 4.57
CA GLY A 11 18.27 -12.20 4.32
C GLY A 11 19.31 -11.93 3.22
N LYS A 12 19.23 -10.80 2.52
CA LYS A 12 20.23 -10.32 1.55
C LYS A 12 20.39 -8.80 1.66
N ALA A 13 20.75 -8.31 2.84
CA ALA A 13 21.11 -6.92 3.05
C ALA A 13 22.35 -6.60 2.20
N THR A 14 22.19 -5.67 1.25
CA THR A 14 23.26 -5.19 0.37
C THR A 14 23.57 -3.74 0.68
N ALA A 15 24.85 -3.35 0.50
CA ALA A 15 25.27 -1.97 0.67
C ALA A 15 24.70 -1.11 -0.48
N ASN A 16 23.57 -0.46 -0.25
CA ASN A 16 23.07 0.54 -1.18
C ASN A 16 23.88 1.85 -1.03
N PRO A 17 23.83 2.77 -2.01
CA PRO A 17 24.54 4.06 -1.91
C PRO A 17 24.18 4.88 -0.67
N GLN A 18 22.94 4.73 -0.15
CA GLN A 18 22.46 5.41 1.06
C GLN A 18 23.15 4.88 2.34
N PHE A 19 23.40 3.58 2.41
CA PHE A 19 24.18 2.91 3.45
C PHE A 19 25.62 3.42 3.42
N ALA A 20 26.21 3.56 2.22
CA ALA A 20 27.59 4.01 2.04
C ALA A 20 27.81 5.44 2.48
N GLN A 21 26.91 6.36 2.09
CA GLN A 21 26.99 7.76 2.51
C GLN A 21 26.85 7.94 4.02
N SER A 22 26.01 7.10 4.66
CA SER A 22 25.65 7.29 6.07
C SER A 22 26.56 6.55 7.06
N LEU A 23 26.95 5.32 6.74
CA LEU A 23 27.77 4.46 7.61
C LEU A 23 29.22 4.30 7.13
N GLY A 24 29.52 4.69 5.89
CA GLY A 24 30.88 4.69 5.32
C GLY A 24 31.91 5.45 6.15
N PRO A 25 31.68 6.73 6.54
CA PRO A 25 32.67 7.49 7.33
C PRO A 25 32.92 6.92 8.74
N LEU A 26 32.03 6.03 9.21
CA LEU A 26 32.10 5.41 10.54
C LEU A 26 32.77 4.03 10.52
N GLY A 27 32.96 3.42 9.34
CA GLY A 27 33.64 2.13 9.18
C GLY A 27 32.89 0.91 9.74
N ILE A 28 31.64 1.07 10.20
CA ILE A 28 30.84 0.00 10.84
C ILE A 28 29.87 -0.71 9.89
N MET A 29 29.88 -0.35 8.60
CA MET A 29 28.92 -0.86 7.61
C MET A 29 28.85 -2.39 7.54
N GLN A 30 30.00 -3.07 7.50
CA GLN A 30 30.05 -4.53 7.33
C GLN A 30 29.45 -5.27 8.54
N ASN A 31 29.72 -4.77 9.75
CA ASN A 31 29.18 -5.36 10.97
C ASN A 31 27.65 -5.19 11.02
N VAL A 32 27.16 -4.02 10.66
CA VAL A 32 25.71 -3.73 10.61
C VAL A 32 25.01 -4.62 9.58
N LEU A 33 25.57 -4.81 8.38
CA LEU A 33 25.00 -5.70 7.35
C LEU A 33 24.91 -7.15 7.82
N ASN A 34 25.96 -7.65 8.49
CA ASN A 34 25.98 -9.01 9.03
C ASN A 34 24.95 -9.22 10.14
N ASP A 35 24.84 -8.27 11.07
CA ASP A 35 23.84 -8.32 12.15
C ASP A 35 22.40 -8.26 11.62
N ILE A 36 22.16 -7.42 10.62
CA ILE A 36 20.86 -7.34 9.96
C ILE A 36 20.54 -8.67 9.26
N ASN A 37 21.49 -9.25 8.51
CA ASN A 37 21.27 -10.51 7.82
C ASN A 37 20.95 -11.65 8.80
N LYS A 38 21.65 -11.74 9.94
CA LYS A 38 21.39 -12.76 10.98
C LYS A 38 19.99 -12.64 11.58
N LYS A 39 19.54 -11.42 11.87
CA LYS A 39 18.21 -11.19 12.45
C LYS A 39 17.07 -11.27 11.43
N THR A 40 17.37 -11.24 10.13
CA THR A 40 16.39 -11.19 9.05
C THR A 40 16.38 -12.45 8.18
N ILE A 41 16.97 -13.56 8.66
CA ILE A 41 17.03 -14.85 7.94
C ILE A 41 15.62 -15.38 7.67
N ASP A 42 14.70 -15.21 8.62
CA ASP A 42 13.33 -15.71 8.52
C ASP A 42 12.45 -14.91 7.55
N PHE A 43 12.90 -13.71 7.16
CA PHE A 43 12.18 -12.82 6.25
C PHE A 43 12.88 -12.68 4.90
N LYS A 44 13.53 -13.75 4.44
CA LYS A 44 14.24 -13.79 3.15
C LYS A 44 13.35 -13.31 1.99
N GLY A 45 13.81 -12.28 1.28
CA GLY A 45 13.11 -11.72 0.11
C GLY A 45 11.95 -10.79 0.43
N ILE A 46 11.78 -10.36 1.68
CA ILE A 46 10.75 -9.40 2.11
C ILE A 46 11.42 -8.06 2.41
N LYS A 47 10.87 -6.95 1.92
CA LYS A 47 11.37 -5.62 2.25
C LYS A 47 11.04 -5.21 3.68
N ILE A 48 12.07 -4.94 4.47
CA ILE A 48 11.98 -4.62 5.89
C ILE A 48 12.59 -3.25 6.16
N PRO A 49 11.86 -2.37 6.87
CA PRO A 49 12.43 -1.13 7.38
C PRO A 49 13.35 -1.44 8.57
N VAL A 50 14.58 -0.96 8.51
CA VAL A 50 15.56 -1.05 9.59
C VAL A 50 15.95 0.35 10.02
N GLU A 51 15.95 0.57 11.33
CA GLU A 51 16.47 1.78 11.94
C GLU A 51 17.82 1.47 12.58
N VAL A 52 18.84 2.23 12.19
CA VAL A 52 20.18 2.15 12.75
C VAL A 52 20.46 3.46 13.47
N GLU A 53 20.70 3.37 14.78
CA GLU A 53 21.13 4.49 15.59
C GLU A 53 22.63 4.38 15.85
N VAL A 54 23.39 5.42 15.52
CA VAL A 54 24.84 5.45 15.74
C VAL A 54 25.21 6.58 16.70
N ASN A 55 25.95 6.22 17.74
CA ASN A 55 26.52 7.15 18.71
C ASN A 55 27.92 7.59 18.29
N LYS A 56 28.43 8.66 18.93
CA LYS A 56 29.77 9.21 18.64
C LYS A 56 30.89 8.22 18.94
N ASP A 57 30.66 7.29 19.86
CA ASP A 57 31.63 6.28 20.32
C ASP A 57 31.68 5.03 19.40
N LYS A 58 31.14 5.12 18.19
CA LYS A 58 31.02 4.01 17.21
C LYS A 58 30.12 2.85 17.67
N SER A 59 29.47 2.95 18.83
CA SER A 59 28.41 2.02 19.22
C SER A 59 27.18 2.25 18.34
N TYR A 60 26.55 1.15 17.89
CA TYR A 60 25.33 1.20 17.08
C TYR A 60 24.23 0.34 17.70
N SER A 61 22.98 0.78 17.55
CA SER A 61 21.78 0.01 17.87
C SER A 61 20.98 -0.24 16.60
N ILE A 62 20.54 -1.47 16.39
CA ILE A 62 19.77 -1.88 15.22
C ILE A 62 18.38 -2.30 15.68
N THR A 63 17.38 -1.53 15.29
CA THR A 63 15.98 -1.83 15.50
C THR A 63 15.37 -2.26 14.17
N ILE A 64 14.94 -3.53 14.11
CA ILE A 64 14.28 -4.07 12.92
C ILE A 64 12.78 -3.85 13.08
N GLY A 65 12.21 -3.09 12.14
CA GLY A 65 10.77 -2.92 12.05
C GLY A 65 10.11 -4.15 11.46
N THR A 66 8.80 -4.27 11.66
CA THR A 66 8.01 -5.26 10.94
C THR A 66 7.84 -4.83 9.47
N PRO A 67 7.90 -5.77 8.51
CA PRO A 67 7.69 -5.46 7.08
C PRO A 67 6.31 -4.84 6.83
N SER A 68 6.16 -4.24 5.65
CA SER A 68 4.87 -3.71 5.20
C SER A 68 3.84 -4.84 5.02
N VAL A 69 2.58 -4.57 5.36
CA VAL A 69 1.49 -5.55 5.19
C VAL A 69 1.40 -6.04 3.74
N ALA A 70 1.60 -5.13 2.78
CA ALA A 70 1.61 -5.47 1.36
C ALA A 70 2.66 -6.53 1.00
N GLU A 71 3.85 -6.45 1.61
CA GLU A 71 4.93 -7.41 1.35
C GLU A 71 4.63 -8.77 1.99
N LEU A 72 4.07 -8.79 3.20
CA LEU A 72 3.61 -10.02 3.86
C LEU A 72 2.52 -10.74 3.06
N VAL A 73 1.54 -9.98 2.54
CA VAL A 73 0.49 -10.52 1.68
C VAL A 73 1.06 -11.07 0.37
N LYS A 74 2.03 -10.39 -0.24
CA LYS A 74 2.72 -10.88 -1.44
C LYS A 74 3.48 -12.19 -1.18
N THR A 75 4.13 -12.33 -0.03
CA THR A 75 4.82 -13.57 0.35
C THR A 75 3.85 -14.73 0.49
N GLU A 76 2.70 -14.53 1.14
CA GLU A 76 1.67 -15.57 1.27
C GLU A 76 1.01 -15.92 -0.08
N LEU A 77 0.86 -14.95 -0.98
CA LEU A 77 0.36 -15.18 -2.33
C LEU A 77 1.43 -15.65 -3.32
N LYS A 78 2.72 -15.59 -2.95
CA LYS A 78 3.87 -15.76 -3.85
C LYS A 78 3.79 -14.90 -5.11
N ALA A 79 3.27 -13.67 -4.97
CA ALA A 79 3.09 -12.73 -6.07
C ALA A 79 4.13 -11.60 -6.03
N GLU A 80 4.76 -11.27 -7.16
CA GLU A 80 5.79 -10.23 -7.23
C GLU A 80 5.21 -8.82 -7.37
N LYS A 81 4.02 -8.68 -7.98
CA LYS A 81 3.39 -7.38 -8.26
C LYS A 81 1.97 -7.27 -7.69
N GLY A 82 1.65 -6.03 -7.29
CA GLY A 82 0.31 -5.58 -6.95
C GLY A 82 -0.61 -5.52 -8.19
N ALA A 83 -1.94 -5.48 -8.02
CA ALA A 83 -2.86 -5.20 -9.11
C ALA A 83 -2.68 -3.75 -9.52
N GLY A 84 -2.46 -3.50 -10.82
CA GLY A 84 -2.40 -2.13 -11.33
C GLY A 84 -3.75 -1.42 -11.17
N TYR A 85 -4.84 -2.16 -11.34
CA TYR A 85 -6.21 -1.69 -11.12
C TYR A 85 -7.03 -2.77 -10.40
N GLN A 86 -7.35 -2.55 -9.13
CA GLN A 86 -8.09 -3.50 -8.27
C GLN A 86 -9.46 -3.94 -8.83
N LYS A 87 -10.09 -3.13 -9.67
CA LYS A 87 -11.39 -3.42 -10.31
C LYS A 87 -11.25 -4.32 -11.54
N LEU A 88 -10.06 -4.34 -12.13
CA LEU A 88 -9.77 -4.93 -13.43
C LEU A 88 -8.92 -6.19 -13.30
N GLU A 89 -8.07 -6.26 -12.28
CA GLU A 89 -7.17 -7.39 -12.04
C GLU A 89 -7.19 -7.77 -10.56
N LYS A 90 -7.21 -9.08 -10.30
CA LYS A 90 -7.17 -9.65 -8.96
C LYS A 90 -5.93 -10.52 -8.83
N ILE A 91 -5.05 -10.20 -7.89
CA ILE A 91 -3.74 -10.86 -7.80
C ILE A 91 -3.83 -12.19 -7.05
N GLY A 92 -4.79 -12.31 -6.13
CA GLY A 92 -4.81 -13.44 -5.22
C GLY A 92 -6.05 -13.50 -4.36
N ASN A 93 -6.16 -14.60 -3.65
CA ASN A 93 -7.25 -14.91 -2.76
C ASN A 93 -6.65 -15.55 -1.51
N LEU A 94 -6.94 -14.97 -0.35
CA LEU A 94 -6.39 -15.39 0.94
C LEU A 94 -7.47 -15.98 1.82
N ALA A 95 -7.08 -16.95 2.65
CA ALA A 95 -7.94 -17.41 3.73
C ALA A 95 -7.94 -16.37 4.87
N ILE A 96 -9.01 -16.34 5.66
CA ILE A 96 -9.08 -15.42 6.81
C ILE A 96 -7.99 -15.72 7.87
N GLN A 97 -7.56 -16.97 7.94
CA GLN A 97 -6.48 -17.44 8.82
C GLN A 97 -5.12 -16.82 8.44
N ASP A 98 -4.83 -16.68 7.14
CA ASP A 98 -3.62 -15.99 6.65
C ASP A 98 -3.64 -14.52 7.05
N VAL A 99 -4.81 -13.87 6.94
CA VAL A 99 -5.00 -12.47 7.35
C VAL A 99 -4.75 -12.31 8.86
N ILE A 100 -5.23 -13.25 9.68
CA ILE A 100 -5.01 -13.28 11.13
C ILE A 100 -3.52 -13.46 11.45
N LYS A 101 -2.84 -14.40 10.78
CA LYS A 101 -1.40 -14.62 10.93
C LYS A 101 -0.59 -13.37 10.60
N ILE A 102 -0.90 -12.70 9.48
CA ILE A 102 -0.27 -11.44 9.08
C ILE A 102 -0.54 -10.34 10.12
N ALA A 103 -1.77 -10.25 10.64
CA ALA A 103 -2.14 -9.28 11.67
C ALA A 103 -1.37 -9.49 12.98
N LYS A 104 -1.12 -10.74 13.40
CA LYS A 104 -0.28 -11.06 14.56
C LYS A 104 1.16 -10.63 14.34
N MET A 105 1.75 -11.03 13.21
CA MET A 105 3.14 -10.67 12.87
C MET A 105 3.34 -9.15 12.83
N LYS A 106 2.35 -8.41 12.34
CA LYS A 106 2.42 -6.96 12.19
C LYS A 106 2.00 -6.19 13.45
N ARG A 107 1.50 -6.85 14.50
CA ARG A 107 0.88 -6.20 15.67
C ARG A 107 1.77 -5.17 16.34
N VAL A 108 3.07 -5.43 16.46
CA VAL A 108 4.06 -4.52 17.08
C VAL A 108 4.19 -3.19 16.31
N GLY A 109 3.87 -3.19 15.00
CA GLY A 109 3.94 -2.01 14.14
C GLY A 109 2.61 -1.35 13.83
N LEU A 110 1.49 -1.81 14.40
CA LEU A 110 0.16 -1.23 14.16
C LEU A 110 -0.31 -0.40 15.35
N LEU A 111 -0.81 0.80 15.07
CA LEU A 111 -1.46 1.67 16.04
C LEU A 111 -2.92 1.24 16.24
N VAL A 112 -3.14 0.03 16.74
CA VAL A 112 -4.47 -0.57 16.91
C VAL A 112 -4.69 -1.08 18.33
N ASN A 113 -5.75 -0.61 18.98
CA ASN A 113 -6.07 -1.00 20.35
C ASN A 113 -6.49 -2.47 20.45
N ASN A 114 -7.27 -2.94 19.47
CA ASN A 114 -7.86 -4.28 19.45
C ASN A 114 -7.28 -5.13 18.32
N PHE A 115 -7.19 -6.45 18.53
CA PHE A 115 -6.74 -7.38 17.50
C PHE A 115 -7.69 -7.40 16.28
N LYS A 116 -9.00 -7.24 16.51
CA LYS A 116 -10.01 -6.99 15.47
C LYS A 116 -9.67 -5.79 14.58
N GLY A 117 -9.12 -4.72 15.17
CA GLY A 117 -8.64 -3.55 14.44
C GLY A 117 -7.43 -3.88 13.56
N ALA A 118 -6.49 -4.69 14.06
CA ALA A 118 -5.34 -5.16 13.28
C ALA A 118 -5.78 -5.95 12.03
N VAL A 119 -6.73 -6.88 12.18
CA VAL A 119 -7.28 -7.67 11.07
C VAL A 119 -7.92 -6.76 10.01
N LYS A 120 -8.71 -5.78 10.43
CA LYS A 120 -9.31 -4.80 9.50
C LYS A 120 -8.26 -3.98 8.74
N THR A 121 -7.16 -3.58 9.38
CA THR A 121 -6.07 -2.89 8.71
C THR A 121 -5.43 -3.76 7.61
N VAL A 122 -5.27 -5.06 7.89
CA VAL A 122 -4.75 -6.01 6.89
C VAL A 122 -5.74 -6.20 5.74
N LEU A 123 -7.04 -6.33 6.03
CA LEU A 123 -8.10 -6.42 5.01
C LEU A 123 -8.16 -5.17 4.12
N GLY A 124 -7.97 -3.99 4.70
CA GLY A 124 -7.89 -2.74 3.93
C GLY A 124 -6.75 -2.76 2.93
N THR A 125 -5.59 -3.27 3.34
CA THR A 125 -4.43 -3.43 2.45
C THR A 125 -4.72 -4.46 1.35
N CYS A 126 -5.37 -5.59 1.67
CA CYS A 126 -5.78 -6.60 0.70
C CYS A 126 -6.73 -6.02 -0.35
N ASN A 127 -7.69 -5.19 0.06
CA ASN A 127 -8.58 -4.49 -0.86
C ASN A 127 -7.81 -3.57 -1.81
N GLN A 128 -6.80 -2.84 -1.29
CA GLN A 128 -6.00 -1.93 -2.11
C GLN A 128 -5.06 -2.65 -3.08
N MET A 129 -4.72 -3.90 -2.80
CA MET A 129 -3.95 -4.74 -3.73
C MET A 129 -4.85 -5.56 -4.67
N GLY A 130 -6.18 -5.56 -4.50
CA GLY A 130 -7.05 -6.39 -5.33
C GLY A 130 -6.95 -7.87 -4.98
N VAL A 131 -6.84 -8.18 -3.68
CA VAL A 131 -6.84 -9.54 -3.14
C VAL A 131 -8.21 -9.85 -2.56
N PHE A 132 -8.77 -11.01 -2.90
CA PHE A 132 -9.98 -11.53 -2.28
C PHE A 132 -9.67 -12.21 -0.95
N VAL A 133 -10.66 -12.27 -0.07
CA VAL A 133 -10.57 -13.01 1.19
C VAL A 133 -11.78 -13.92 1.27
N GLU A 134 -11.55 -15.23 1.44
CA GLU A 134 -12.63 -16.23 1.44
C GLU A 134 -13.56 -16.11 0.21
N ASN A 135 -12.99 -15.94 -0.98
CA ASN A 135 -13.72 -15.73 -2.25
C ASN A 135 -14.60 -14.47 -2.31
N ARG A 136 -14.54 -13.56 -1.33
CA ARG A 136 -15.35 -12.34 -1.27
C ARG A 136 -14.52 -11.08 -1.20
N GLU A 137 -15.12 -9.95 -1.59
CA GLU A 137 -14.45 -8.65 -1.48
C GLU A 137 -14.19 -8.31 0.00
N PRO A 138 -12.99 -7.79 0.35
CA PRO A 138 -12.63 -7.52 1.74
C PRO A 138 -13.55 -6.51 2.44
N LYS A 139 -14.30 -5.71 1.68
CA LYS A 139 -15.30 -4.76 2.20
C LYS A 139 -16.47 -5.45 2.89
N PHE A 140 -16.93 -6.59 2.37
CA PHE A 140 -18.02 -7.35 2.99
C PHE A 140 -17.53 -8.06 4.25
N ILE A 141 -16.35 -8.69 4.16
CA ILE A 141 -15.71 -9.34 5.31
C ILE A 141 -15.47 -8.34 6.45
N SER A 142 -15.06 -7.10 6.15
CA SER A 142 -14.90 -6.07 7.17
C SER A 142 -16.19 -5.77 7.93
N LYS A 143 -17.34 -5.77 7.24
CA LYS A 143 -18.67 -5.58 7.84
C LYS A 143 -19.11 -6.82 8.64
N GLU A 144 -18.78 -8.01 8.18
CA GLU A 144 -19.07 -9.26 8.89
C GLU A 144 -18.24 -9.40 10.17
N ILE A 145 -17.00 -8.90 10.14
CA ILE A 145 -16.18 -8.75 11.33
C ILE A 145 -16.86 -7.79 12.32
N ASP A 146 -17.38 -6.64 11.88
CA ASP A 146 -18.15 -5.74 12.76
C ASP A 146 -19.38 -6.41 13.38
N LYS A 147 -20.06 -7.27 12.62
CA LYS A 147 -21.21 -8.07 13.11
C LYS A 147 -20.82 -9.22 14.04
N GLY A 148 -19.53 -9.51 14.17
CA GLY A 148 -18.97 -10.51 15.08
C GLY A 148 -19.00 -11.95 14.58
N VAL A 149 -19.23 -12.17 13.28
CA VAL A 149 -19.25 -13.50 12.65
C VAL A 149 -17.91 -14.23 12.80
N TYR A 150 -16.81 -13.48 12.89
CA TYR A 150 -15.45 -14.02 12.95
C TYR A 150 -14.78 -13.84 14.31
N ASP A 151 -15.48 -13.35 15.34
CA ASP A 151 -14.86 -13.10 16.64
C ASP A 151 -14.30 -14.41 17.26
N GLU A 152 -14.94 -15.56 17.04
CA GLU A 152 -14.42 -16.86 17.48
C GLU A 152 -13.11 -17.27 16.80
N VAL A 153 -12.97 -17.01 15.50
CA VAL A 153 -11.77 -17.35 14.71
C VAL A 153 -10.61 -16.39 15.04
N ILE A 154 -10.95 -15.12 15.29
CA ILE A 154 -10.03 -14.07 15.71
C ILE A 154 -9.49 -14.35 17.13
N LEU A 155 -10.32 -14.89 18.02
CA LEU A 155 -9.96 -15.25 19.40
C LEU A 155 -9.21 -16.59 19.49
N LYS A 156 -9.60 -17.59 18.68
CA LYS A 156 -8.93 -18.91 18.65
C LYS A 156 -7.57 -18.89 18.00
N GLU A 157 -7.21 -17.79 17.34
CA GLU A 157 -5.84 -17.58 16.88
C GLU A 157 -5.34 -18.67 15.91
N GLU A 158 -6.24 -19.42 15.27
CA GLU A 158 -5.91 -20.57 14.43
C GLU A 158 -5.14 -20.15 13.17
N THR A 159 -3.89 -20.59 13.09
CA THR A 159 -2.91 -20.25 12.04
C THR A 159 -2.78 -21.31 10.95
N GLU A 160 -3.64 -22.35 10.96
CA GLU A 160 -3.51 -23.47 10.04
C GLU A 160 -4.45 -23.33 8.84
N VAL A 161 -3.87 -22.93 7.70
CA VAL A 161 -4.54 -22.98 6.41
C VAL A 161 -4.35 -24.36 5.82
N THR A 162 -5.43 -25.12 5.75
CA THR A 162 -5.47 -26.43 5.10
C THR A 162 -5.12 -26.27 3.61
N LYS A 163 -4.21 -27.10 3.11
CA LYS A 163 -3.65 -27.02 1.75
C LYS A 163 -4.73 -27.06 0.65
N GLU A 164 -5.87 -27.68 0.94
CA GLU A 164 -7.03 -27.86 0.04
C GLU A 164 -7.79 -26.56 -0.25
N LYS A 165 -8.00 -25.72 0.78
CA LYS A 165 -8.60 -24.38 0.58
C LYS A 165 -7.74 -23.50 -0.31
N ARG A 166 -6.42 -23.63 -0.22
CA ARG A 166 -5.47 -22.84 -1.02
C ARG A 166 -5.52 -23.19 -2.50
N THR A 167 -5.92 -24.40 -2.87
CA THR A 167 -6.15 -24.82 -4.26
C THR A 167 -7.50 -24.29 -4.77
N GLU A 168 -8.58 -24.42 -4.00
CA GLU A 168 -9.90 -23.90 -4.37
C GLU A 168 -9.89 -22.36 -4.56
N LEU A 169 -9.20 -21.64 -3.67
CA LEU A 169 -9.05 -20.20 -3.74
C LEU A 169 -8.27 -19.76 -5.00
N LYS A 170 -7.37 -20.60 -5.52
CA LYS A 170 -6.62 -20.35 -6.77
C LYS A 170 -7.48 -20.61 -8.00
N ASP A 171 -8.20 -21.71 -8.05
CA ASP A 171 -9.10 -22.01 -9.18
C ASP A 171 -10.20 -20.95 -9.32
N TYR A 172 -10.73 -20.46 -8.19
CA TYR A 172 -11.66 -19.32 -8.19
C TYR A 172 -11.01 -18.03 -8.72
N LEU A 173 -9.74 -17.78 -8.36
CA LEU A 173 -8.99 -16.62 -8.83
C LEU A 173 -8.77 -16.66 -10.34
N ASP A 174 -8.39 -17.82 -10.88
CA ASP A 174 -8.13 -17.99 -12.31
C ASP A 174 -9.40 -17.82 -13.14
N ASN A 175 -10.53 -18.32 -12.64
CA ASN A 175 -11.84 -18.10 -13.25
C ASN A 175 -12.23 -16.61 -13.25
N ILE A 176 -12.03 -15.89 -12.15
CA ILE A 176 -12.30 -14.44 -12.10
C ILE A 176 -11.35 -13.66 -13.00
N ASN A 177 -10.05 -13.98 -13.01
CA ASN A 177 -9.09 -13.28 -13.87
C ASN A 177 -9.39 -13.49 -15.36
N LYS A 178 -9.89 -14.67 -15.73
CA LYS A 178 -10.38 -14.93 -17.08
C LYS A 178 -11.61 -14.08 -17.41
N GLU A 179 -12.58 -14.00 -16.51
CA GLU A 179 -13.78 -13.19 -16.70
C GLU A 179 -13.45 -11.69 -16.78
N LEU A 180 -12.61 -11.19 -15.87
CA LEU A 180 -12.19 -9.79 -15.84
C LEU A 180 -11.40 -9.39 -17.08
N LYS A 181 -10.47 -10.24 -17.56
CA LYS A 181 -9.75 -9.99 -18.82
C LYS A 181 -10.71 -9.90 -20.01
N SER A 182 -11.72 -10.77 -20.08
CA SER A 182 -12.72 -10.72 -21.16
C SER A 182 -13.56 -9.44 -21.12
N LYS A 183 -13.93 -8.97 -19.92
CA LYS A 183 -14.63 -7.68 -19.74
C LYS A 183 -13.74 -6.49 -20.09
N LEU A 184 -12.44 -6.59 -19.81
CA LEU A 184 -11.46 -5.55 -20.10
C LEU A 184 -11.19 -5.41 -21.61
N GLN A 185 -11.19 -6.52 -22.35
CA GLN A 185 -11.16 -6.53 -23.82
C GLN A 185 -12.41 -5.86 -24.38
N LYS A 186 -13.61 -6.25 -23.93
CA LYS A 186 -14.86 -5.61 -24.36
C LYS A 186 -14.89 -4.11 -24.07
N VAL A 187 -14.36 -3.66 -22.92
CA VAL A 187 -14.28 -2.23 -22.58
C VAL A 187 -13.26 -1.50 -23.45
N LYS A 188 -12.17 -2.15 -23.88
CA LYS A 188 -11.21 -1.57 -24.83
C LYS A 188 -11.81 -1.45 -26.23
N GLU A 189 -12.50 -2.49 -26.71
CA GLU A 189 -13.19 -2.49 -28.00
C GLU A 189 -14.27 -1.40 -28.06
N LEU A 190 -15.09 -1.29 -27.01
CA LEU A 190 -16.09 -0.22 -26.89
C LEU A 190 -15.48 1.18 -26.76
N LYS A 191 -14.26 1.30 -26.21
CA LYS A 191 -13.54 2.58 -26.17
C LYS A 191 -12.97 2.95 -27.53
N GLU A 192 -12.41 1.99 -28.27
CA GLU A 192 -11.97 2.20 -29.66
C GLU A 192 -13.14 2.54 -30.59
N GLU A 193 -14.30 1.92 -30.43
CA GLU A 193 -15.52 2.31 -31.15
C GLU A 193 -15.98 3.73 -30.80
N LYS A 194 -15.91 4.12 -29.51
CA LYS A 194 -16.26 5.48 -29.08
C LYS A 194 -15.25 6.54 -29.50
N GLU A 195 -13.98 6.17 -29.67
CA GLU A 195 -12.92 7.05 -30.16
C GLU A 195 -13.05 7.25 -31.67
N LYS A 196 -13.29 6.18 -32.44
CA LYS A 196 -13.60 6.23 -33.88
C LYS A 196 -14.89 7.00 -34.19
N ALA A 197 -15.90 6.95 -33.32
CA ALA A 197 -17.12 7.75 -33.45
C ALA A 197 -16.92 9.25 -33.15
N LYS A 198 -15.82 9.64 -32.48
CA LYS A 198 -15.51 11.04 -32.16
C LYS A 198 -14.75 11.76 -33.29
N GLU A 199 -14.04 11.04 -34.17
CA GLU A 199 -13.32 11.59 -35.32
C GLU A 199 -14.21 11.86 -36.55
N ALA A 200 -15.47 11.42 -36.57
CA ALA A 200 -16.37 11.54 -37.74
C ALA A 200 -17.20 12.85 -37.81
N LYS A 201 -16.86 13.91 -37.07
CA LYS A 201 -17.42 15.26 -37.27
C LYS A 201 -16.32 16.25 -37.66
N PRO A 202 -16.18 16.62 -38.96
CA PRO A 202 -15.22 17.63 -39.40
C PRO A 202 -15.66 19.05 -38.99
N ALA A 203 -14.66 19.91 -38.87
CA ALA A 203 -14.70 21.32 -38.49
C ALA A 203 -15.21 22.27 -39.59
N GLU A 204 -15.84 23.39 -39.20
CA GLU A 204 -15.83 24.63 -39.99
C GLU A 204 -15.75 25.84 -39.04
N GLY A 205 -14.78 26.73 -39.29
CA GLY A 205 -14.70 28.08 -38.70
C GLY A 205 -13.41 28.42 -37.95
N ALA A 206 -12.32 28.68 -38.66
CA ALA A 206 -11.07 29.21 -38.11
C ALA A 206 -10.85 30.70 -38.47
N ALA A 207 -10.38 31.46 -37.46
CA ALA A 207 -9.42 32.59 -37.51
C ALA A 207 -9.92 34.01 -37.90
N PRO A 208 -9.25 35.12 -37.47
CA PRO A 208 -7.86 35.19 -36.97
C PRO A 208 -7.57 36.07 -35.73
N ALA A 209 -6.29 36.01 -35.34
CA ALA A 209 -5.62 36.50 -34.14
C ALA A 209 -5.28 38.01 -34.13
N ALA A 210 -5.00 38.54 -32.93
CA ALA A 210 -4.12 39.69 -32.72
C ALA A 210 -3.36 39.57 -31.39
N GLU A 211 -2.03 39.56 -31.46
CA GLU A 211 -1.05 39.54 -30.37
C GLU A 211 -0.83 40.94 -29.76
N ALA A 212 -0.56 41.03 -28.45
CA ALA A 212 0.55 41.81 -27.86
C ALA A 212 0.55 41.72 -26.30
N LYS A 213 1.73 41.49 -25.72
CA LYS A 213 2.14 41.68 -24.31
C LYS A 213 3.27 42.74 -24.31
N PRO A 214 3.84 43.25 -23.18
CA PRO A 214 3.45 43.23 -21.75
C PRO A 214 3.65 44.60 -21.01
N GLY A 215 3.29 44.72 -19.71
CA GLY A 215 3.98 45.67 -18.81
C GLY A 215 3.22 46.24 -17.59
N ALA A 216 3.68 45.88 -16.39
CA ALA A 216 3.75 46.64 -15.13
C ALA A 216 2.47 47.08 -14.33
N LYS A 217 2.40 46.58 -13.08
CA LYS A 217 1.67 47.07 -11.89
C LYS A 217 2.19 48.48 -11.46
N PRO A 218 1.51 49.31 -10.62
CA PRO A 218 1.12 48.96 -9.25
C PRO A 218 -0.17 49.61 -8.66
N GLU A 219 -0.43 49.22 -7.40
CA GLU A 219 -1.48 49.50 -6.42
C GLU A 219 -1.96 50.97 -6.21
N ALA A 220 -3.22 51.13 -5.72
CA ALA A 220 -3.53 51.79 -4.43
C ALA A 220 -5.05 51.93 -4.14
N LYS A 221 -5.43 51.61 -2.87
CA LYS A 221 -6.44 52.24 -1.96
C LYS A 221 -7.93 52.28 -2.39
N LYS A 222 -8.95 52.20 -1.53
CA LYS A 222 -9.18 52.34 -0.07
C LYS A 222 -10.61 51.79 0.21
N GLU A 223 -10.89 51.10 1.34
CA GLU A 223 -11.70 51.61 2.48
C GLU A 223 -13.03 52.31 2.06
N GLU A 224 -14.24 52.07 2.57
CA GLU A 224 -14.76 51.55 3.84
C GLU A 224 -16.31 51.65 3.80
N LYS A 225 -17.01 50.78 4.56
CA LYS A 225 -18.36 50.89 5.20
C LYS A 225 -18.95 49.47 5.31
N LYS A 226 -18.91 48.75 6.45
CA LYS A 226 -19.50 49.04 7.79
C LYS A 226 -20.92 49.59 7.63
N GLU A 227 -21.99 49.00 8.15
CA GLU A 227 -22.18 48.18 9.34
C GLU A 227 -23.67 47.72 9.41
N VAL A 228 -24.02 46.89 10.40
CA VAL A 228 -25.38 46.56 10.91
C VAL A 228 -26.03 45.31 10.27
N LYS A 229 -26.28 44.20 10.99
CA LYS A 229 -26.82 44.08 12.37
C LYS A 229 -26.49 42.71 12.97
N LYS A 230 -26.10 42.73 14.26
CA LYS A 230 -26.52 41.88 15.41
C LYS A 230 -26.89 40.42 15.09
N GLU A 231 -26.46 39.43 15.88
CA GLU A 231 -26.82 39.29 17.29
C GLU A 231 -26.21 38.01 17.90
N SER A 232 -26.15 37.99 19.24
CA SER A 232 -25.85 36.87 20.16
C SER A 232 -24.37 36.64 20.46
N LYS A 233 -23.90 36.66 21.71
CA LYS A 233 -24.49 36.87 23.05
C LYS A 233 -23.27 36.99 23.98
N LYS A 234 -23.11 38.13 24.66
CA LYS A 234 -23.29 38.31 26.11
C LYS A 234 -22.30 37.52 26.96
#